data_AF-A0A2D6JN06-F1
#
_entry.id   AF-A0A2D6JN06-F1
#
_cell.length_a   1.000
_cell.length_b   1.000
_cell.length_c   1.000
_cell.angle_alpha   90.00
_cell.angle_beta   90.00
_cell.angle_gamma   90.00
#
_symmetry.space_group_name_H-M   'P 1'
#
loop_
_entity.id
_entity.type
_entity.pdbx_description
1 polymer ?
#
loop_
_entity_poly.entity_id
_entity_poly.type
_entity_poly.pdbx_seq_one_letter_code
_entity_poly.pdbx_strand_id
1 'polypeptide(L)'
;HPQNHESSQGDLIELTIEQKKDFDACLTRRDALVDRLLIPRHRVIHAMGEFHDKLTGASAPGDATSLAAEMEHFTRFFELQAMLEIYNDERDIQSALHQARVNLLETIKAVNKNDRRLAQLINQHRSQAKKHRMEAGRLKAYLEKVNASPVVPVPEPSAEVNERLLAGEALTMEEFASMLEHGGLTELDTTTTPTSKPKQRRKKSKKSSTARRGQRQTSPSKRD
;
A
#
# COMPACT_ATOMS: atom_id res chain seq x y z
N HIS A 1 -9.04 -8.15 20.02
CA HIS A 1 -9.40 -6.97 19.20
C HIS A 1 -8.38 -6.76 18.08
N PRO A 2 -8.58 -7.32 16.87
CA PRO A 2 -7.74 -7.05 15.70
C PRO A 2 -8.35 -6.03 14.72
N GLN A 3 -9.66 -5.75 14.80
CA GLN A 3 -10.38 -5.03 13.73
C GLN A 3 -10.10 -3.51 13.65
N ASN A 4 -9.66 -2.86 14.72
CA ASN A 4 -9.43 -1.40 14.70
C ASN A 4 -8.16 -0.98 13.95
N HIS A 5 -7.22 -1.89 13.67
CA HIS A 5 -5.96 -1.54 13.00
C HIS A 5 -6.05 -1.56 11.47
N GLU A 6 -6.96 -2.35 10.90
CA GLU A 6 -7.14 -2.41 9.44
C GLU A 6 -7.90 -1.18 8.91
N SER A 7 -8.91 -0.68 9.64
CA SER A 7 -9.60 0.56 9.22
C SER A 7 -8.62 1.73 9.19
N SER A 8 -7.82 1.90 10.24
CA SER A 8 -6.83 2.99 10.35
C SER A 8 -5.76 2.96 9.25
N GLN A 9 -5.45 1.80 8.67
CA GLN A 9 -4.52 1.71 7.53
C GLN A 9 -5.18 2.05 6.20
N GLY A 10 -6.42 1.59 5.99
CA GLY A 10 -7.25 2.00 4.85
C GLY A 10 -7.41 3.51 4.81
N ASP A 11 -7.77 4.11 5.95
CA ASP A 11 -7.93 5.55 6.12
C ASP A 11 -6.65 6.33 5.75
N LEU A 12 -5.47 5.80 6.12
CA LEU A 12 -4.20 6.45 5.82
C LEU A 12 -3.84 6.40 4.32
N ILE A 13 -4.15 5.28 3.65
CA ILE A 13 -3.93 5.12 2.22
C ILE A 13 -4.89 6.03 1.43
N GLU A 14 -6.16 6.05 1.82
CA GLU A 14 -7.17 6.94 1.23
C GLU A 14 -6.76 8.42 1.38
N LEU A 15 -6.35 8.83 2.58
CA LEU A 15 -5.82 10.16 2.84
C LEU A 15 -4.60 10.48 1.96
N THR A 16 -3.69 9.52 1.75
CA THR A 16 -2.51 9.72 0.90
C THR A 16 -2.92 9.94 -0.57
N ILE A 17 -3.93 9.22 -1.05
CA ILE A 17 -4.46 9.38 -2.42
C ILE A 17 -5.14 10.74 -2.57
N GLU A 18 -5.91 11.17 -1.57
CA GLU A 18 -6.57 12.48 -1.57
C GLU A 18 -5.54 13.62 -1.58
N GLN A 19 -4.56 13.59 -0.68
CA GLN A 19 -3.47 14.58 -0.64
C GLN A 19 -2.66 14.63 -1.94
N LYS A 20 -2.49 13.49 -2.62
CA LYS A 20 -1.86 13.46 -3.93
C LYS A 20 -2.69 14.20 -4.97
N LYS A 21 -4.02 13.98 -5.00
CA LYS A 21 -4.92 14.69 -5.93
C LYS A 21 -4.88 16.19 -5.69
N ASP A 22 -4.86 16.62 -4.43
CA ASP A 22 -4.76 18.03 -4.06
C ASP A 22 -3.42 18.63 -4.52
N PHE A 23 -2.33 17.91 -4.33
CA PHE A 23 -1.02 18.31 -4.80
C PHE A 23 -0.96 18.45 -6.33
N ASP A 24 -1.51 17.49 -7.07
CA ASP A 24 -1.58 17.50 -8.54
C ASP A 24 -2.48 18.67 -9.04
N ALA A 25 -3.57 18.97 -8.33
CA ALA A 25 -4.43 20.12 -8.62
C ALA A 25 -3.70 21.46 -8.40
N CYS A 26 -2.95 21.59 -7.29
CA CYS A 26 -2.13 22.77 -7.02
C CYS A 26 -1.03 22.96 -8.07
N LEU A 27 -0.38 21.88 -8.52
CA LEU A 27 0.59 21.91 -9.61
C LEU A 27 -0.04 22.43 -10.91
N THR A 28 -1.19 21.87 -11.29
CA THR A 28 -1.89 22.27 -12.52
C THR A 28 -2.28 23.75 -12.48
N ARG A 29 -2.77 24.24 -11.34
CA ARG A 29 -3.10 25.66 -11.17
C ARG A 29 -1.87 26.56 -11.26
N ARG A 30 -0.75 26.17 -10.66
CA ARG A 30 0.52 26.90 -10.77
C ARG A 30 0.94 27.01 -12.23
N ASP A 31 0.96 25.89 -12.95
CA ASP A 31 1.42 25.85 -14.34
C ASP A 31 0.54 26.73 -15.23
N ALA A 32 -0.78 26.70 -15.03
CA ALA A 32 -1.71 27.60 -15.73
C ALA A 32 -1.48 29.10 -15.46
N LEU A 33 -0.94 29.49 -14.29
CA LEU A 33 -0.56 30.88 -14.02
C LEU A 33 0.80 31.21 -14.63
N VAL A 34 1.78 30.32 -14.48
CA VAL A 34 3.14 30.51 -15.01
C VAL A 34 3.11 30.64 -16.54
N ASP A 35 2.26 29.88 -17.22
CA ASP A 35 2.08 29.99 -18.67
C ASP A 35 1.58 31.37 -19.13
N ARG A 36 0.88 32.11 -18.26
CA ARG A 36 0.41 33.48 -18.55
C ARG A 36 1.48 34.55 -18.26
N LEU A 37 2.52 34.21 -17.50
CA LEU A 37 3.55 35.15 -17.08
C LEU A 37 4.66 35.23 -18.13
N LEU A 38 4.61 36.27 -18.98
CA LEU A 38 5.57 36.47 -20.06
C LEU A 38 6.83 37.24 -19.63
N ILE A 39 6.72 38.05 -18.59
CA ILE A 39 7.76 39.03 -18.19
C ILE A 39 8.05 38.90 -16.71
N PRO A 40 9.31 38.84 -16.26
CA PRO A 40 9.65 38.76 -14.84
C PRO A 40 9.06 39.91 -13.99
N ARG A 41 8.60 39.59 -12.77
CA ARG A 41 7.98 40.54 -11.82
C ARG A 41 8.72 41.87 -11.65
N HIS A 42 10.04 41.86 -11.50
CA HIS A 42 10.82 43.08 -11.32
C HIS A 42 10.74 44.02 -12.54
N ARG A 43 10.68 43.46 -13.76
CA ARG A 43 10.53 44.25 -14.98
C ARG A 43 9.13 44.83 -15.11
N VAL A 44 8.12 44.11 -14.64
CA VAL A 44 6.74 44.59 -14.59
C VAL A 44 6.64 45.81 -13.70
N ILE A 45 7.16 45.70 -12.47
CA ILE A 45 7.16 46.80 -11.50
C ILE A 45 7.92 48.01 -12.06
N HIS A 46 9.09 47.77 -12.66
CA HIS A 46 9.88 48.84 -13.28
C HIS A 46 9.14 49.51 -14.44
N ALA A 47 8.61 48.74 -15.38
CA ALA A 47 7.88 49.25 -16.53
C ALA A 47 6.59 49.99 -16.12
N MET A 48 5.88 49.49 -15.11
CA MET A 48 4.74 50.19 -14.53
C MET A 48 5.16 51.54 -13.95
N GLY A 49 6.27 51.61 -13.22
CA GLY A 49 6.83 52.86 -12.69
C GLY A 49 7.19 53.84 -13.81
N GLU A 50 7.86 53.38 -14.86
CA GLU A 50 8.18 54.22 -16.02
C GLU A 50 6.92 54.78 -16.71
N PHE A 51 5.89 53.97 -16.93
CA PHE A 51 4.65 54.44 -17.56
C PHE A 51 3.89 55.40 -16.64
N HIS A 52 3.87 55.14 -15.33
CA HIS A 52 3.31 56.05 -14.35
C HIS A 52 4.01 57.41 -14.37
N ASP A 53 5.35 57.43 -14.38
CA ASP A 53 6.12 58.67 -14.39
C ASP A 53 5.96 59.44 -15.71
N LYS A 54 5.84 58.73 -16.85
CA LYS A 54 5.52 59.35 -18.14
C LYS A 54 4.12 59.97 -18.18
N LEU A 55 3.15 59.36 -17.52
CA LEU A 55 1.74 59.82 -17.50
C LEU A 55 1.48 60.93 -16.47
N THR A 56 2.18 60.89 -15.33
CA THR A 56 1.98 61.83 -14.21
C THR A 56 3.07 62.90 -14.10
N GLY A 57 4.16 62.75 -14.85
CA GLY A 57 5.27 63.69 -14.86
C GLY A 57 4.85 65.05 -15.37
N ALA A 58 5.38 66.11 -14.76
CA ALA A 58 5.16 67.47 -15.25
C ALA A 58 5.80 67.61 -16.63
N SER A 59 4.98 67.54 -17.69
CA SER A 59 5.45 67.76 -19.05
C SER A 59 5.90 69.20 -19.21
N ALA A 60 7.15 69.39 -19.66
CA ALA A 60 7.59 70.69 -20.14
C ALA A 60 6.71 71.09 -21.35
N PRO A 61 6.47 72.39 -21.60
CA PRO A 61 5.51 72.86 -22.61
C PRO A 61 5.82 72.48 -24.08
N GLY A 62 6.91 71.73 -24.35
CA GLY A 62 7.25 71.18 -25.67
C GLY A 62 7.34 69.64 -25.72
N ASP A 63 7.23 68.94 -24.60
CA ASP A 63 7.39 67.47 -24.49
C ASP A 63 6.06 66.76 -24.16
N ALA A 64 4.93 67.47 -24.27
CA ALA A 64 3.62 66.90 -24.00
C ALA A 64 3.37 65.68 -24.90
N THR A 65 3.21 64.51 -24.28
CA THR A 65 2.85 63.28 -24.96
C THR A 65 1.54 63.47 -25.72
N SER A 66 1.45 62.93 -26.93
CA SER A 66 0.18 62.91 -27.66
C SER A 66 -0.84 62.08 -26.89
N LEU A 67 -2.12 62.47 -26.89
CA LEU A 67 -3.21 61.68 -26.31
C LEU A 67 -3.18 60.21 -26.79
N ALA A 68 -2.84 59.96 -28.06
CA ALA A 68 -2.74 58.59 -28.57
C ALA A 68 -1.63 57.79 -27.88
N ALA A 69 -0.49 58.43 -27.58
CA ALA A 69 0.61 57.81 -26.84
C ALA A 69 0.24 57.59 -25.37
N GLU A 70 -0.47 58.54 -24.75
CA GLU A 70 -1.00 58.39 -23.39
C GLU A 70 -1.99 57.22 -23.29
N MET A 71 -2.91 57.08 -24.25
CA MET A 71 -3.83 55.95 -24.32
C MET A 71 -3.08 54.61 -24.42
N GLU A 72 -2.01 54.56 -25.22
CA GLU A 72 -1.16 53.37 -25.30
C GLU A 72 -0.45 53.09 -23.97
N HIS A 73 0.10 54.12 -23.31
CA HIS A 73 0.75 53.98 -22.01
C HIS A 73 -0.22 53.51 -20.92
N PHE A 74 -1.46 54.03 -20.88
CA PHE A 74 -2.50 53.55 -19.97
C PHE A 74 -2.85 52.09 -20.24
N THR A 75 -3.02 51.71 -21.50
CA THR A 75 -3.35 50.33 -21.87
C THR A 75 -2.25 49.36 -21.38
N ARG A 76 -0.99 49.67 -21.69
CA ARG A 76 0.16 48.88 -21.23
C ARG A 76 0.28 48.86 -19.70
N PHE A 77 0.00 49.96 -19.02
CA PHE A 77 0.03 50.04 -17.56
C PHE A 77 -1.01 49.10 -16.92
N PHE A 78 -2.25 49.07 -17.43
CA PHE A 78 -3.29 48.18 -16.92
C PHE A 78 -3.00 46.70 -17.21
N GLU A 79 -2.42 46.38 -18.37
CA GLU A 79 -1.94 45.03 -18.67
C GLU A 79 -0.89 44.58 -17.65
N LEU A 80 0.09 45.43 -17.34
CA LEU A 80 1.12 45.14 -16.35
C LEU A 80 0.54 45.02 -14.93
N GLN A 81 -0.44 45.84 -14.58
CA GLN A 81 -1.15 45.75 -13.30
C GLN A 81 -1.87 44.40 -13.17
N ALA A 82 -2.61 43.97 -14.20
CA ALA A 82 -3.25 42.66 -14.23
C ALA A 82 -2.22 41.53 -14.10
N MET A 83 -1.04 41.70 -14.71
CA MET A 83 0.05 40.72 -14.58
C MET A 83 0.64 40.67 -13.17
N LEU A 84 0.65 41.79 -12.44
CA LEU A 84 1.09 41.85 -11.04
C LEU A 84 0.12 41.11 -10.11
N GLU A 85 -1.18 41.14 -10.41
CA GLU A 85 -2.18 40.33 -9.69
C GLU A 85 -1.91 38.83 -9.88
N ILE A 86 -1.62 38.39 -11.10
CA ILE A 86 -1.24 37.00 -11.39
C ILE A 86 0.00 36.58 -10.57
N TYR A 87 0.97 37.47 -10.37
CA TYR A 87 2.14 37.20 -9.52
C TYR A 87 1.81 37.01 -8.04
N ASN A 88 0.79 37.71 -7.53
CA ASN A 88 0.34 37.52 -6.16
C ASN A 88 -0.36 36.17 -6.01
N ASP A 89 -1.24 35.82 -6.95
CA ASP A 89 -1.90 34.52 -7.00
C ASP A 89 -0.89 33.37 -7.12
N GLU A 90 0.15 33.55 -7.95
CA GLU A 90 1.23 32.57 -8.09
C GLU A 90 1.93 32.31 -6.76
N ARG A 91 2.22 33.35 -5.98
CA ARG A 91 2.86 33.23 -4.68
C ARG A 91 1.99 32.45 -3.69
N ASP A 92 0.69 32.73 -3.67
CA ASP A 92 -0.25 32.04 -2.79
C ASP A 92 -0.35 30.56 -3.17
N ILE A 93 -0.45 30.24 -4.46
CA ILE A 93 -0.45 28.87 -4.96
C ILE A 93 0.88 28.15 -4.66
N GLN A 94 2.02 28.82 -4.82
CA GLN A 94 3.33 28.25 -4.46
C GLN A 94 3.38 27.88 -2.97
N SER A 95 2.83 28.72 -2.10
CA SER A 95 2.77 28.44 -0.66
C SER A 95 1.87 27.24 -0.35
N ALA A 96 0.70 27.16 -0.99
CA ALA A 96 -0.24 26.04 -0.85
C ALA A 96 0.35 24.73 -1.40
N LEU A 97 1.06 24.79 -2.53
CA LEU A 97 1.77 23.64 -3.12
C LEU A 97 2.84 23.13 -2.17
N HIS A 98 3.62 24.04 -1.55
CA HIS A 98 4.63 23.65 -0.58
C HIS A 98 4.01 22.92 0.62
N GLN A 99 2.91 23.44 1.17
CA GLN A 99 2.19 22.79 2.26
C GLN A 99 1.63 21.43 1.86
N ALA A 100 0.95 21.33 0.71
CA ALA A 100 0.42 20.07 0.18
C ALA A 100 1.52 19.02 -0.01
N ARG A 101 2.69 19.43 -0.52
CA ARG A 101 3.86 18.57 -0.66
C ARG A 101 4.36 18.05 0.67
N VAL A 102 4.50 18.91 1.68
CA VAL A 102 4.98 18.52 3.02
C VAL A 102 4.04 17.51 3.64
N ASN A 103 2.73 17.76 3.60
CA ASN A 103 1.71 16.87 4.12
C ASN A 103 1.74 15.50 3.44
N LEU A 104 1.78 15.49 2.10
CA LEU A 104 1.87 14.25 1.31
C LEU A 104 3.12 13.44 1.63
N LEU A 105 4.27 14.11 1.79
CA LEU A 105 5.52 13.41 2.14
C LEU A 105 5.47 12.81 3.55
N GLU A 106 4.79 13.47 4.49
CA GLU A 106 4.60 12.96 5.84
C GLU A 106 3.70 11.72 5.87
N THR A 107 2.56 11.75 5.17
CA THR A 107 1.66 10.60 5.08
C THR A 107 2.30 9.42 4.36
N ILE A 108 3.03 9.66 3.25
CA ILE A 108 3.81 8.62 2.57
C ILE A 108 4.84 7.98 3.51
N LYS A 109 5.51 8.77 4.36
CA LYS A 109 6.43 8.22 5.37
C LYS A 109 5.69 7.33 6.38
N ALA A 110 4.51 7.72 6.81
CA ALA A 110 3.68 6.93 7.72
C ALA A 110 3.24 5.60 7.09
N VAL A 111 2.78 5.62 5.83
CA VAL A 111 2.43 4.41 5.06
C VAL A 111 3.64 3.47 4.95
N ASN A 112 4.79 3.99 4.53
CA ASN A 112 6.03 3.20 4.41
C ASN A 112 6.47 2.57 5.74
N LYS A 113 6.25 3.26 6.87
CA LYS A 113 6.56 2.72 8.20
C LYS A 113 5.62 1.57 8.57
N ASN A 114 4.35 1.66 8.20
CA ASN A 114 3.37 0.59 8.41
C ASN A 114 3.67 -0.63 7.53
N ASP A 115 4.02 -0.42 6.26
CA ASP A 115 4.43 -1.50 5.35
C ASP A 115 5.61 -2.30 5.90
N ARG A 116 6.63 -1.59 6.42
CA ARG A 116 7.79 -2.23 7.06
C ARG A 116 7.39 -3.06 8.28
N ARG A 117 6.48 -2.55 9.12
CA ARG A 117 5.96 -3.29 10.29
C ARG A 117 5.20 -4.54 9.86
N LEU A 118 4.33 -4.43 8.86
CA LEU A 118 3.57 -5.56 8.36
C LEU A 118 4.47 -6.64 7.76
N ALA A 119 5.49 -6.23 6.99
CA ALA A 119 6.49 -7.16 6.47
C ALA A 119 7.25 -7.90 7.60
N GLN A 120 7.59 -7.21 8.69
CA GLN A 120 8.20 -7.83 9.86
C GLN A 120 7.27 -8.84 10.54
N LEU A 121 5.99 -8.49 10.73
CA LEU A 121 4.98 -9.39 11.31
C LEU A 121 4.81 -10.65 10.44
N ILE A 122 4.70 -10.51 9.12
CA ILE A 122 4.61 -11.64 8.19
C ILE A 122 5.82 -12.57 8.35
N ASN A 123 7.03 -12.02 8.46
CA ASN A 123 8.24 -12.83 8.65
C ASN A 123 8.26 -13.54 10.01
N GLN A 124 7.80 -12.88 11.07
CA GLN A 124 7.65 -13.49 12.39
C GLN A 124 6.66 -14.66 12.35
N HIS A 125 5.46 -14.45 11.78
CA HIS A 125 4.45 -15.50 11.62
C HIS A 125 4.97 -16.67 10.77
N ARG A 126 5.70 -16.40 9.68
CA ARG A 126 6.33 -17.46 8.87
C ARG A 126 7.34 -18.27 9.68
N SER A 127 8.13 -17.62 10.53
CA SER A 127 9.11 -18.29 11.40
C SER A 127 8.42 -19.16 12.46
N GLN A 128 7.35 -18.66 13.09
CA GLN A 128 6.54 -19.40 14.07
C GLN A 128 5.84 -20.60 13.42
N ALA A 129 5.18 -20.38 12.27
CA ALA A 129 4.57 -21.46 11.50
C ALA A 129 5.58 -22.55 11.12
N LYS A 130 6.82 -22.18 10.78
CA LYS A 130 7.90 -23.15 10.55
C LYS A 130 8.24 -23.94 11.82
N LYS A 131 8.35 -23.29 12.98
CA LYS A 131 8.58 -23.97 14.28
C LYS A 131 7.47 -24.96 14.59
N HIS A 132 6.20 -24.54 14.48
CA HIS A 132 5.05 -25.43 14.69
C HIS A 132 5.05 -26.61 13.73
N ARG A 133 5.38 -26.43 12.44
CA ARG A 133 5.51 -27.54 11.49
C ARG A 133 6.63 -28.52 11.86
N MET A 134 7.76 -28.02 12.35
CA MET A 134 8.87 -28.88 12.79
C MET A 134 8.50 -29.66 14.06
N GLU A 135 7.86 -29.01 15.03
CA GLU A 135 7.40 -29.66 16.26
C GLU A 135 6.30 -30.69 15.98
N ALA A 136 5.31 -30.36 15.15
CA ALA A 136 4.30 -31.32 14.71
C ALA A 136 4.93 -32.52 13.99
N GLY A 137 5.93 -32.29 13.14
CA GLY A 137 6.71 -33.36 12.51
C GLY A 137 7.49 -34.21 13.52
N ARG A 138 8.10 -33.58 14.52
CA ARG A 138 8.81 -34.27 15.61
C ARG A 138 7.87 -35.13 16.44
N LEU A 139 6.72 -34.58 16.84
CA LEU A 139 5.69 -35.28 17.61
C LEU A 139 5.12 -36.45 16.83
N LYS A 140 4.82 -36.26 15.54
CA LYS A 140 4.38 -37.34 14.67
C LYS A 140 5.40 -38.47 14.59
N ALA A 141 6.69 -38.14 14.40
CA ALA A 141 7.75 -39.13 14.37
C ALA A 141 7.94 -39.85 15.72
N TYR A 142 7.71 -39.15 16.84
CA TYR A 142 7.73 -39.75 18.17
C TYR A 142 6.56 -40.74 18.36
N LEU A 143 5.34 -40.35 18.00
CA LEU A 143 4.16 -41.23 18.07
C LEU A 143 4.31 -42.47 17.18
N GLU A 144 4.88 -42.33 15.98
CA GLU A 144 5.22 -43.45 15.11
C GLU A 144 6.24 -44.41 15.76
N LYS A 145 7.24 -43.90 16.50
CA LYS A 145 8.26 -44.72 17.17
C LYS A 145 7.75 -45.43 18.42
N VAL A 146 6.88 -44.79 19.19
CA VAL A 146 6.35 -45.34 20.45
C VAL A 146 5.21 -46.34 20.18
N ASN A 147 4.85 -46.59 18.91
CA ASN A 147 3.66 -47.36 18.51
C ASN A 147 2.38 -46.82 19.17
N ALA A 148 2.39 -45.56 19.61
CA ALA A 148 1.23 -44.85 20.13
C ALA A 148 0.34 -44.30 18.99
N SER A 149 0.78 -44.47 17.74
CA SER A 149 -0.10 -44.34 16.59
C SER A 149 -1.07 -45.53 16.62
N PRO A 150 -2.40 -45.31 16.59
CA PRO A 150 -3.37 -46.40 16.56
C PRO A 150 -3.02 -47.35 15.42
N VAL A 151 -2.64 -48.59 15.77
CA VAL A 151 -2.41 -49.66 14.78
C VAL A 151 -3.73 -50.04 14.10
N VAL A 152 -4.84 -49.78 14.80
CA VAL A 152 -6.21 -49.95 14.32
C VAL A 152 -6.73 -48.57 13.91
N PRO A 153 -7.12 -48.37 12.63
CA PRO A 153 -7.82 -47.17 12.20
C PRO A 153 -9.07 -46.96 13.05
N VAL A 154 -9.36 -45.72 13.46
CA VAL A 154 -10.59 -45.47 14.22
C VAL A 154 -11.77 -45.84 13.31
N PRO A 155 -12.77 -46.60 13.81
CA PRO A 155 -13.91 -47.02 13.00
C PRO A 155 -14.60 -45.83 12.35
N GLU A 156 -15.18 -46.04 11.16
CA GLU A 156 -15.94 -45.00 10.47
C GLU A 156 -17.10 -44.51 11.35
N PRO A 157 -17.43 -43.20 11.33
CA PRO A 157 -18.54 -42.66 12.10
C PRO A 157 -19.83 -43.35 11.69
N SER A 158 -20.56 -43.90 12.66
CA SER A 158 -21.85 -44.53 12.39
C SER A 158 -22.93 -43.48 12.12
N ALA A 159 -23.98 -43.86 11.39
CA ALA A 159 -25.11 -42.97 11.09
C ALA A 159 -25.78 -42.44 12.38
N GLU A 160 -25.83 -43.26 13.43
CA GLU A 160 -26.35 -42.88 14.75
C GLU A 160 -25.55 -41.75 15.40
N VAL A 161 -24.22 -41.75 15.25
CA VAL A 161 -23.34 -40.70 15.79
C VAL A 161 -23.58 -39.37 15.08
N ASN A 162 -23.78 -39.40 13.76
CA ASN A 162 -24.14 -38.20 13.00
C ASN A 162 -25.52 -37.66 13.40
N GLU A 163 -26.51 -38.52 13.61
CA GLU A 163 -27.85 -38.12 14.09
C GLU A 163 -27.80 -37.51 15.50
N ARG A 164 -27.02 -38.09 16.42
CA ARG A 164 -26.81 -37.54 17.77
C ARG A 164 -26.15 -36.18 17.75
N LEU A 165 -25.18 -35.99 16.86
CA LEU A 165 -24.53 -34.70 16.67
C LEU A 165 -25.48 -33.63 16.15
N LEU A 166 -26.33 -34.00 15.17
CA LEU A 166 -27.39 -33.13 14.67
C LEU A 166 -28.44 -32.83 15.75
N ALA A 167 -28.69 -33.78 16.65
CA ALA A 167 -29.53 -33.61 17.84
C ALA A 167 -28.85 -32.80 18.96
N GLY A 168 -27.57 -32.44 18.82
CA GLY A 168 -26.81 -31.68 19.80
C GLY A 168 -26.38 -32.48 21.04
N GLU A 169 -26.40 -33.81 20.97
CA GLU A 169 -25.91 -34.68 22.05
C GLU A 169 -24.37 -34.71 22.10
N ALA A 170 -23.81 -35.01 23.28
CA ALA A 170 -22.37 -35.05 23.48
C ALA A 170 -21.74 -36.31 22.88
N LEU A 171 -20.63 -36.15 22.16
CA LEU A 171 -19.84 -37.25 21.60
C LEU A 171 -18.88 -37.82 22.64
N THR A 172 -18.68 -39.14 22.61
CA THR A 172 -17.56 -39.79 23.31
C THR A 172 -16.24 -39.46 22.61
N MET A 173 -15.09 -39.64 23.30
CA MET A 173 -13.79 -39.35 22.68
C MET A 173 -13.41 -40.25 21.52
N GLU A 174 -13.95 -41.46 21.47
CA GLU A 174 -13.73 -42.38 20.35
C GLU A 174 -14.56 -41.95 19.13
N GLU A 175 -15.81 -41.53 19.34
CA GLU A 175 -16.68 -40.96 18.29
C GLU A 175 -16.15 -39.60 17.79
N PHE A 176 -15.62 -38.77 18.68
CA PHE A 176 -14.99 -37.52 18.28
C PHE A 176 -13.72 -37.75 17.45
N ALA A 177 -12.91 -38.75 17.82
CA ALA A 177 -11.71 -39.13 17.06
C ALA A 177 -12.07 -39.68 15.68
N SER A 178 -13.13 -40.49 15.55
CA SER A 178 -13.57 -41.03 14.26
C SER A 178 -13.98 -39.91 13.30
N MET A 179 -14.69 -38.91 13.81
CA MET A 179 -15.13 -37.78 13.02
C MET A 179 -14.00 -36.86 12.57
N LEU A 180 -12.96 -36.70 13.38
CA LEU A 180 -11.77 -35.95 13.00
C LEU A 180 -10.93 -36.68 11.94
N GLU A 181 -10.84 -38.02 12.02
CA GLU A 181 -10.02 -38.82 11.11
C GLU A 181 -10.67 -38.97 9.74
N HIS A 182 -12.01 -39.11 9.70
CA HIS A 182 -12.78 -39.32 8.47
C HIS A 182 -13.44 -38.05 7.91
N GLY A 183 -13.28 -36.88 8.54
CA GLY A 183 -13.79 -35.60 8.04
C GLY A 183 -15.29 -35.34 8.29
N GLY A 184 -15.92 -36.10 9.19
CA GLY A 184 -17.36 -36.04 9.44
C GLY A 184 -17.86 -34.75 10.10
N LEU A 185 -17.00 -33.93 10.70
CA LEU A 185 -17.42 -32.68 11.36
C LEU A 185 -17.78 -31.56 10.37
N THR A 186 -17.31 -31.67 9.12
CA THR A 186 -17.52 -30.66 8.08
C THR A 186 -18.54 -31.09 7.01
N GLU A 187 -18.94 -32.36 6.98
CA GLU A 187 -19.76 -32.99 5.93
C GLU A 187 -21.11 -33.52 6.48
N LEU A 188 -21.77 -32.77 7.38
CA LEU A 188 -23.03 -33.19 8.04
C LEU A 188 -24.29 -33.07 7.14
N ASP A 189 -24.15 -32.97 5.82
CA ASP A 189 -25.29 -32.82 4.91
C ASP A 189 -25.98 -34.18 4.65
N THR A 190 -27.21 -34.30 5.13
CA THR A 190 -28.00 -35.54 5.28
C THR A 190 -28.61 -36.14 3.99
N THR A 191 -28.04 -35.96 2.81
CA THR A 191 -28.73 -36.37 1.56
C THR A 191 -27.89 -37.07 0.48
N THR A 192 -26.82 -37.79 0.83
CA THR A 192 -26.10 -38.58 -0.19
C THR A 192 -25.65 -39.97 0.27
N THR A 193 -26.11 -40.98 -0.49
CA THR A 193 -25.73 -42.39 -0.47
C THR A 193 -24.21 -42.63 -0.42
N PRO A 194 -23.73 -43.76 0.15
CA PRO A 194 -22.32 -43.99 0.45
C PRO A 194 -21.52 -44.28 -0.82
N THR A 195 -20.88 -43.26 -1.39
CA THR A 195 -19.94 -43.45 -2.49
C THR A 195 -18.51 -43.62 -2.00
N SER A 196 -18.06 -44.86 -2.16
CA SER A 196 -16.67 -45.27 -2.40
C SER A 196 -15.62 -45.03 -1.32
N LYS A 197 -15.26 -46.14 -0.67
CA LYS A 197 -13.95 -46.54 -0.12
C LYS A 197 -12.89 -45.41 0.00
N PRO A 198 -12.35 -45.16 1.20
CA PRO A 198 -11.27 -44.20 1.36
C PRO A 198 -10.07 -44.62 0.51
N LYS A 199 -9.62 -43.74 -0.39
CA LYS A 199 -8.35 -43.91 -1.11
C LYS A 199 -7.25 -43.97 -0.06
N GLN A 200 -6.75 -45.19 0.22
CA GLN A 200 -5.51 -45.36 0.96
C GLN A 200 -4.45 -44.45 0.35
N ARG A 201 -4.03 -43.42 1.10
CA ARG A 201 -2.94 -42.53 0.71
C ARG A 201 -1.68 -43.38 0.63
N ARG A 202 -1.39 -43.92 -0.55
CA ARG A 202 -0.09 -44.50 -0.88
C ARG A 202 0.98 -43.48 -0.48
N LYS A 203 1.80 -43.82 0.52
CA LYS A 203 2.94 -43.01 0.95
C LYS A 203 3.82 -42.79 -0.28
N LYS A 204 3.78 -41.60 -0.88
CA LYS A 204 4.72 -41.22 -1.94
C LYS A 204 6.11 -41.33 -1.33
N SER A 205 6.88 -42.35 -1.74
CA SER A 205 8.27 -42.51 -1.36
C SER A 205 9.01 -41.21 -1.69
N LYS A 206 9.51 -40.52 -0.68
CA LYS A 206 10.32 -39.32 -0.88
C LYS A 206 11.55 -39.73 -1.70
N LYS A 207 11.62 -39.34 -2.98
CA LYS A 207 12.90 -39.29 -3.69
C LYS A 207 13.79 -38.35 -2.88
N SER A 208 14.85 -38.88 -2.26
CA SER A 208 15.88 -38.05 -1.67
C SER A 208 16.57 -37.30 -2.80
N SER A 209 16.26 -36.02 -2.94
CA SER A 209 17.10 -35.14 -3.75
C SER A 209 18.42 -35.01 -3.00
N THR A 210 19.47 -35.67 -3.50
CA THR A 210 20.83 -35.45 -3.05
C THR A 210 21.15 -33.96 -3.12
N ALA A 211 21.50 -33.37 -1.98
CA ALA A 211 21.89 -31.97 -1.91
C ALA A 211 23.18 -31.79 -2.71
N ARG A 212 23.10 -31.12 -3.88
CA ARG A 212 24.28 -30.64 -4.60
C ARG A 212 24.90 -29.50 -3.80
N ARG A 213 25.68 -29.84 -2.78
CA ARG A 213 26.56 -28.90 -2.08
C ARG A 213 27.62 -28.46 -3.10
N GLY A 214 27.61 -27.18 -3.46
CA GLY A 214 28.49 -26.61 -4.46
C GLY A 214 29.96 -26.98 -4.20
N GLN A 215 30.59 -27.57 -5.21
CA GLN A 215 32.04 -27.68 -5.32
C GLN A 215 32.62 -26.27 -5.17
N ARG A 216 33.30 -26.00 -4.05
CA ARG A 216 34.11 -24.79 -3.90
C ARG A 216 35.28 -24.91 -4.87
N GLN A 217 35.22 -24.14 -5.95
CA GLN A 217 36.37 -23.89 -6.82
C GLN A 217 37.48 -23.25 -5.98
N THR A 218 38.53 -24.00 -5.69
CA THR A 218 39.79 -23.46 -5.18
C THR A 218 40.58 -22.95 -6.38
N SER A 219 40.68 -21.63 -6.54
CA SER A 219 41.58 -21.02 -7.54
C SER A 219 43.04 -21.28 -7.14
N PRO A 220 43.95 -21.57 -8.09
CA PRO A 220 45.36 -21.74 -7.78
C PRO A 220 46.00 -20.38 -7.48
N SER A 221 46.64 -20.30 -6.32
CA SER A 221 47.55 -19.22 -5.96
C SER A 221 48.68 -19.13 -6.98
N LYS A 222 48.83 -17.97 -7.64
CA LYS A 222 50.03 -17.64 -8.40
C LYS A 222 51.17 -17.39 -7.41
N ARG A 223 52.19 -18.24 -7.47
CA ARG A 223 53.56 -17.87 -7.09
C ARG A 223 54.27 -17.34 -8.34
N ASP A 224 55.13 -16.38 -8.07
CA ASP A 224 56.13 -15.70 -8.90
C ASP A 224 55.61 -14.64 -9.89
#